data_AF-G0VDX2-F1
#
_entry.id   AF-G0VDX2-F1
#
_cell.length_a   1.000
_cell.length_b   1.000
_cell.length_c   1.000
_cell.angle_alpha   90.00
_cell.angle_beta   90.00
_cell.angle_gamma   90.00
#
_symmetry.space_group_name_H-M   'P 1'
#
loop_
_entity.id
_entity.type
_entity.pdbx_description
1 polymer ?
#
loop_
_entity_poly.entity_id
_entity_poly.type
_entity_poly.pdbx_seq_one_letter_code
_entity_poly.pdbx_strand_id
1 'polypeptide(L)'
;MSAVESNTTTNILTASNTSLANTDNISELTPKPSDSTLEQGRYVGILNQIVPFVLHTSYYMTDLIYTLYYVANTEENMQEKNTEKSDALLNLKTELCSLVVKLRTRFRNLLDECDLNDPETPIVFRNLIDKNIISILYQVNDILTNELGELSNDHDSNFNGLIIQLQNCFNGFGNLFNFVKKMPLQRQYKVTSLQLDVLITVVRNDLLPTWKTQLDLLNCKLFDDLSRNQNVVSRYREATNDRDSDVKEGESFVKFVNWLKEEIIGDHLL
;
A
#
# COMPACT_ATOMS: atom_id res chain seq x y z
N MET A 1 -11.50 -38.99 50.28
CA MET A 1 -11.29 -40.29 50.94
C MET A 1 -10.50 -41.13 49.96
N SER A 2 -9.19 -41.22 50.18
CA SER A 2 -8.52 -42.35 50.86
C SER A 2 -8.45 -43.55 49.90
N ALA A 3 -7.33 -44.20 49.68
CA ALA A 3 -5.98 -44.14 50.25
C ALA A 3 -5.12 -45.06 49.33
N VAL A 4 -3.82 -44.80 49.09
CA VAL A 4 -2.68 -45.34 49.87
C VAL A 4 -2.54 -46.87 49.66
N GLU A 5 -1.41 -47.52 49.35
CA GLU A 5 0.02 -47.42 49.72
C GLU A 5 0.79 -48.34 48.73
N SER A 6 1.96 -47.96 48.18
CA SER A 6 3.33 -48.19 48.70
C SER A 6 3.87 -49.62 48.60
N ASN A 7 5.03 -49.78 47.92
CA ASN A 7 6.31 -50.23 48.51
C ASN A 7 7.37 -50.37 47.41
N THR A 8 8.41 -49.53 47.38
CA THR A 8 9.71 -49.65 48.08
C THR A 8 10.54 -50.85 47.59
N THR A 9 11.70 -50.62 46.97
CA THR A 9 13.02 -51.11 47.46
C THR A 9 14.18 -50.51 46.67
N THR A 10 15.00 -49.80 47.43
CA THR A 10 16.31 -49.22 47.16
C THR A 10 17.37 -50.28 46.82
N ASN A 11 18.30 -49.99 45.91
CA ASN A 11 19.64 -50.58 45.96
C ASN A 11 20.69 -49.48 45.79
N ILE A 12 21.46 -49.27 46.85
CA ILE A 12 22.69 -48.48 46.91
C ILE A 12 23.83 -49.47 46.80
N LEU A 13 24.81 -49.22 45.93
CA LEU A 13 26.20 -49.63 46.16
C LEU A 13 27.16 -48.62 45.52
N THR A 14 28.16 -48.32 46.32
CA THR A 14 29.11 -47.21 46.31
C THR A 14 30.34 -47.43 45.42
N ALA A 15 30.77 -46.32 44.81
CA ALA A 15 32.15 -45.83 44.59
C ALA A 15 33.30 -46.80 44.24
N SER A 16 34.01 -46.49 43.14
CA SER A 16 35.48 -46.31 43.12
C SER A 16 35.96 -45.57 41.86
N ASN A 17 37.03 -44.82 42.05
CA ASN A 17 37.52 -43.67 41.26
C ASN A 17 38.34 -44.01 40.01
N THR A 18 38.49 -42.95 39.19
CA THR A 18 39.60 -42.57 38.27
C THR A 18 39.74 -43.28 36.92
N SER A 19 39.45 -42.51 35.85
CA SER A 19 40.37 -42.31 34.72
C SER A 19 39.95 -41.06 33.94
N LEU A 20 40.81 -40.04 33.93
CA LEU A 20 40.75 -38.90 33.01
C LEU A 20 40.95 -39.40 31.57
N ALA A 21 40.07 -38.99 30.64
CA ALA A 21 40.44 -38.78 29.24
C ALA A 21 39.39 -37.86 28.57
N ASN A 22 39.87 -36.68 28.18
CA ASN A 22 39.31 -35.64 27.33
C ASN A 22 38.10 -36.03 26.45
N THR A 23 36.98 -35.35 26.67
CA THR A 23 36.03 -35.02 25.60
C THR A 23 36.08 -33.52 25.40
N ASP A 24 36.90 -33.09 24.44
CA ASP A 24 36.88 -31.73 23.95
C ASP A 24 35.51 -31.42 23.34
N ASN A 25 34.94 -30.33 23.84
CA ASN A 25 33.79 -29.62 23.30
C ASN A 25 33.98 -29.36 21.80
N ILE A 26 33.22 -30.05 20.95
CA ILE A 26 32.86 -29.52 19.64
C ILE A 26 31.62 -28.65 19.87
N SER A 27 31.86 -27.44 20.35
CA SER A 27 30.89 -26.35 20.22
C SER A 27 30.92 -25.93 18.75
N GLU A 28 29.84 -26.19 18.02
CA GLU A 28 29.60 -25.62 16.70
C GLU A 28 29.71 -24.09 16.79
N LEU A 29 30.88 -23.57 16.43
CA LEU A 29 31.12 -22.18 16.10
C LEU A 29 30.33 -21.87 14.83
N THR A 30 29.05 -21.56 15.00
CA THR A 30 28.35 -20.74 14.00
C THR A 30 29.12 -19.42 13.90
N PRO A 31 29.65 -19.04 12.72
CA PRO A 31 30.36 -17.80 12.58
C PRO A 31 29.37 -16.66 12.87
N LYS A 32 29.69 -15.78 13.82
CA LYS A 32 28.99 -14.50 13.93
C LYS A 32 29.07 -13.82 12.55
N PRO A 33 27.94 -13.40 11.97
CA PRO A 33 27.97 -12.70 10.69
C PRO A 33 28.89 -11.49 10.79
N SER A 34 29.81 -11.34 9.84
CA SER A 34 30.67 -10.17 9.72
C SER A 34 29.84 -8.89 9.66
N ASP A 35 30.33 -7.79 10.24
CA ASP A 35 29.64 -6.49 10.27
C ASP A 35 29.13 -6.06 8.88
N SER A 36 29.84 -6.39 7.80
CA SER A 36 29.44 -6.14 6.42
C SER A 36 28.17 -6.90 5.97
N THR A 37 27.98 -8.14 6.42
CA THR A 37 26.79 -8.96 6.11
C THR A 37 25.57 -8.48 6.90
N LEU A 38 25.81 -8.00 8.12
CA LEU A 38 24.81 -7.40 8.99
C LEU A 38 24.32 -6.05 8.44
N GLU A 39 25.20 -5.24 7.86
CA GLU A 39 24.82 -3.99 7.19
C GLU A 39 24.04 -4.24 5.88
N GLN A 40 24.45 -5.21 5.07
CA GLN A 40 23.72 -5.59 3.84
C GLN A 40 22.27 -6.03 4.13
N GLY A 41 22.07 -6.89 5.14
CA GLY A 41 20.73 -7.33 5.54
C GLY A 41 19.80 -6.17 5.99
N ARG A 42 20.38 -5.10 6.56
CA ARG A 42 19.62 -3.93 7.01
C ARG A 42 19.09 -3.10 5.85
N TYR A 43 19.89 -2.85 4.82
CA TYR A 43 19.45 -2.08 3.65
C TYR A 43 18.35 -2.79 2.87
N VAL A 44 18.49 -4.10 2.67
CA VAL A 44 17.46 -4.94 2.06
C VAL A 44 16.18 -4.93 2.90
N GLY A 45 16.30 -5.04 4.23
CA GLY A 45 15.16 -4.97 5.15
C GLY A 45 14.36 -3.66 5.03
N ILE A 46 15.05 -2.53 4.89
CA ILE A 46 14.42 -1.22 4.65
C ILE A 46 13.77 -1.16 3.26
N LEU A 47 14.48 -1.61 2.22
CA LEU A 47 13.97 -1.61 0.85
C LEU A 47 12.68 -2.42 0.72
N ASN A 48 12.61 -3.56 1.43
CA ASN A 48 11.41 -4.39 1.51
C ASN A 48 10.19 -3.67 2.11
N GLN A 49 10.36 -2.49 2.72
CA GLN A 49 9.27 -1.64 3.19
C GLN A 49 9.03 -0.44 2.26
N ILE A 50 10.09 0.20 1.77
CA ILE A 50 9.99 1.38 0.90
C ILE A 50 9.41 1.02 -0.47
N VAL A 51 9.84 -0.10 -1.06
CA VAL A 51 9.40 -0.54 -2.39
C VAL A 51 7.88 -0.78 -2.40
N PRO A 52 7.29 -1.56 -1.47
CA PRO A 52 5.83 -1.65 -1.36
C PRO A 52 5.14 -0.31 -1.10
N PHE A 53 5.72 0.57 -0.27
CA PHE A 53 5.13 1.89 -0.01
C PHE A 53 5.01 2.72 -1.30
N VAL A 54 6.07 2.77 -2.14
CA VAL A 54 6.04 3.47 -3.44
C VAL A 54 4.99 2.85 -4.36
N LEU A 55 4.95 1.52 -4.43
CA LEU A 55 3.99 0.80 -5.26
C LEU A 55 2.54 1.10 -4.85
N HIS A 56 2.23 0.98 -3.55
CA HIS A 56 0.91 1.28 -3.00
C HIS A 56 0.53 2.75 -3.14
N THR A 57 1.50 3.67 -3.10
CA THR A 57 1.25 5.08 -3.43
C THR A 57 0.78 5.23 -4.87
N SER A 58 1.39 4.50 -5.81
CA SER A 58 0.93 4.52 -7.20
C SER A 58 -0.48 3.92 -7.37
N TYR A 59 -0.86 2.93 -6.57
CA TYR A 59 -2.21 2.37 -6.57
C TYR A 59 -3.22 3.35 -5.99
N TYR A 60 -2.89 3.98 -4.87
CA TYR A 60 -3.73 5.02 -4.29
C TYR A 60 -4.00 6.16 -5.27
N MET A 61 -2.97 6.65 -5.97
CA MET A 61 -3.14 7.65 -7.03
C MET A 61 -4.06 7.15 -8.16
N THR A 62 -4.03 5.86 -8.47
CA THR A 62 -4.92 5.24 -9.46
C THR A 62 -6.35 5.19 -8.96
N ASP A 63 -6.58 4.88 -7.68
CA ASP A 63 -7.92 4.92 -7.07
C ASP A 63 -8.47 6.35 -7.07
N LEU A 64 -7.63 7.37 -6.85
CA LEU A 64 -8.03 8.77 -6.97
C LEU A 64 -8.40 9.16 -8.42
N ILE A 65 -7.69 8.65 -9.42
CA ILE A 65 -8.03 8.81 -10.84
C ILE A 65 -9.43 8.24 -11.13
N TYR A 66 -9.72 7.04 -10.66
CA TYR A 66 -11.05 6.44 -10.79
C TYR A 66 -12.12 7.25 -10.05
N THR A 67 -11.78 7.81 -8.89
CA THR A 67 -12.70 8.62 -8.09
C THR A 67 -13.01 9.95 -8.80
N LEU A 68 -12.01 10.61 -9.39
CA LEU A 68 -12.21 11.81 -10.21
C LEU A 68 -13.13 11.53 -11.40
N TYR A 69 -12.90 10.40 -12.10
CA TYR A 69 -13.77 9.99 -13.20
C TYR A 69 -15.19 9.70 -12.72
N TYR A 70 -15.35 9.01 -11.60
CA TYR A 70 -16.65 8.73 -10.99
C TYR A 70 -17.42 10.02 -10.71
N VAL A 71 -16.81 10.95 -9.96
CA VAL A 71 -17.44 12.23 -9.60
C VAL A 71 -17.79 13.04 -10.85
N ALA A 72 -16.89 13.13 -11.84
CA ALA A 72 -17.13 13.86 -13.08
C ALA A 72 -18.32 13.32 -13.90
N ASN A 73 -18.67 12.03 -13.74
CA ASN A 73 -19.75 11.36 -14.47
C ASN A 73 -20.98 11.04 -13.59
N THR A 74 -21.06 11.54 -12.36
CA THR A 74 -22.27 11.45 -11.54
C THR A 74 -23.41 12.25 -12.18
N GLU A 75 -24.65 11.74 -12.12
CA GLU A 75 -25.83 12.30 -12.77
C GLU A 75 -26.06 13.80 -12.47
N GLU A 76 -25.76 14.23 -11.25
CA GLU A 76 -25.90 15.61 -10.78
C GLU A 76 -24.94 16.58 -11.51
N ASN A 77 -23.72 16.14 -11.82
CA ASN A 77 -22.77 16.93 -12.61
C ASN A 77 -23.13 17.03 -14.10
N MET A 78 -24.10 16.22 -14.58
CA MET A 78 -24.58 16.22 -15.96
C MET A 78 -25.94 16.93 -16.14
N GLN A 79 -26.74 17.06 -15.08
CA GLN A 79 -28.11 17.61 -15.16
C GLN A 79 -28.17 19.15 -15.11
N GLU A 80 -27.14 19.82 -14.59
CA GLU A 80 -26.95 21.26 -14.77
C GLU A 80 -25.67 21.53 -15.58
N LYS A 81 -25.60 22.68 -16.24
CA LYS A 81 -24.50 23.15 -17.10
C LYS A 81 -23.15 23.36 -16.35
N ASN A 82 -22.80 22.49 -15.41
CA ASN A 82 -21.50 22.48 -14.74
C ASN A 82 -20.45 21.69 -15.54
N THR A 83 -20.54 21.78 -16.87
CA THR A 83 -19.54 21.25 -17.81
C THR A 83 -18.14 21.71 -17.44
N GLU A 84 -17.98 22.95 -16.98
CA GLU A 84 -16.69 23.49 -16.55
C GLU A 84 -16.12 22.73 -15.34
N LYS A 85 -16.98 22.34 -14.38
CA LYS A 85 -16.58 21.58 -13.18
C LYS A 85 -16.19 20.15 -13.56
N SER A 86 -17.00 19.50 -14.39
CA SER A 86 -16.69 18.15 -14.90
C SER A 86 -15.39 18.15 -15.72
N ASP A 87 -15.21 19.13 -16.61
CA ASP A 87 -13.99 19.30 -17.41
C ASP A 87 -12.77 19.55 -16.51
N ALA A 88 -12.91 20.34 -15.44
CA ALA A 88 -11.84 20.56 -14.46
C ALA A 88 -11.42 19.26 -13.75
N LEU A 89 -12.39 18.43 -13.35
CA LEU A 89 -12.12 17.12 -12.73
C LEU A 89 -11.46 16.15 -13.71
N LEU A 90 -11.87 16.15 -14.97
CA LEU A 90 -11.26 15.32 -16.03
C LEU A 90 -9.86 15.81 -16.42
N ASN A 91 -9.60 17.11 -16.37
CA ASN A 91 -8.26 17.67 -16.53
C ASN A 91 -7.36 17.25 -15.38
N LEU A 92 -7.84 17.38 -14.13
CA LEU A 92 -7.09 16.92 -12.95
C LEU A 92 -6.82 15.41 -12.99
N LYS A 93 -7.78 14.61 -13.49
CA LYS A 93 -7.61 13.18 -13.75
C LYS A 93 -6.42 12.94 -14.71
N THR A 94 -6.38 13.67 -15.81
CA THR A 94 -5.33 13.56 -16.86
C THR A 94 -3.95 13.93 -16.30
N GLU A 95 -3.87 15.02 -15.53
CA GLU A 95 -2.64 15.42 -14.84
C GLU A 95 -2.15 14.35 -13.87
N LEU A 96 -3.06 13.78 -13.07
CA LEU A 96 -2.73 12.73 -12.12
C LEU A 96 -2.31 11.42 -12.83
N CYS A 97 -2.94 11.06 -13.95
CA CYS A 97 -2.53 9.93 -14.80
C CYS A 97 -1.08 10.09 -15.27
N SER A 98 -0.73 11.27 -15.81
CA SER A 98 0.64 11.58 -16.23
C SER A 98 1.64 11.44 -15.09
N LEU A 99 1.27 11.89 -13.88
CA LEU A 99 2.12 11.75 -12.69
C LEU A 99 2.29 10.28 -12.28
N VAL A 100 1.24 9.46 -12.33
CA VAL A 100 1.31 8.01 -12.05
C VAL A 100 2.25 7.31 -13.03
N VAL A 101 2.12 7.59 -14.33
CA VAL A 101 2.99 7.03 -15.37
C VAL A 101 4.44 7.41 -15.10
N LYS A 102 4.71 8.71 -14.88
CA LYS A 102 6.06 9.19 -14.55
C LYS A 102 6.63 8.53 -13.30
N LEU A 103 5.85 8.38 -12.24
CA LEU A 103 6.27 7.72 -11.01
C LEU A 103 6.60 6.24 -11.27
N ARG A 104 5.71 5.51 -11.95
CA ARG A 104 5.89 4.08 -12.26
C ARG A 104 7.08 3.83 -13.18
N THR A 105 7.29 4.66 -14.19
CA THR A 105 8.47 4.57 -15.07
C THR A 105 9.76 4.82 -14.31
N ARG A 106 9.82 5.89 -13.50
CA ARG A 106 11.00 6.16 -12.65
C ARG A 106 11.26 5.03 -11.65
N PHE A 107 10.20 4.50 -11.05
CA PHE A 107 10.28 3.38 -10.11
C PHE A 107 10.79 2.11 -10.80
N ARG A 108 10.29 1.78 -12.00
CA ARG A 108 10.75 0.64 -12.80
C ARG A 108 12.22 0.77 -13.16
N ASN A 109 12.63 1.91 -13.73
CA ASN A 109 14.02 2.14 -14.12
C ASN A 109 14.96 2.00 -12.91
N LEU A 110 14.57 2.52 -11.74
CA LEU A 110 15.35 2.33 -10.52
C LEU A 110 15.42 0.86 -10.08
N LEU A 111 14.32 0.10 -10.17
CA LEU A 111 14.36 -1.33 -9.85
C LEU A 111 15.30 -2.10 -10.79
N ASP A 112 15.33 -1.73 -12.08
CA ASP A 112 16.13 -2.41 -13.09
C ASP A 112 17.63 -2.05 -13.01
N GLU A 113 17.95 -0.84 -12.54
CA GLU A 113 19.33 -0.32 -12.51
C GLU A 113 19.99 -0.36 -11.12
N CYS A 114 19.24 -0.56 -10.03
CA CYS A 114 19.78 -0.42 -8.68
C CYS A 114 20.64 -1.61 -8.21
N ASP A 115 21.69 -1.30 -7.44
CA ASP A 115 22.32 -2.28 -6.55
C ASP A 115 21.59 -2.28 -5.21
N LEU A 116 20.94 -3.40 -4.87
CA LEU A 116 20.20 -3.57 -3.62
C LEU A 116 21.10 -3.54 -2.38
N ASN A 117 22.42 -3.72 -2.56
CA ASN A 117 23.39 -3.66 -1.47
C ASN A 117 23.98 -2.26 -1.27
N ASP A 118 23.72 -1.31 -2.18
CA ASP A 118 24.21 0.06 -2.06
C ASP A 118 23.44 0.80 -0.94
N PRO A 119 24.13 1.33 0.08
CA PRO A 119 23.54 2.16 1.14
C PRO A 119 22.71 3.35 0.66
N GLU A 120 22.99 3.89 -0.53
CA GLU A 120 22.25 5.02 -1.10
C GLU A 120 20.94 4.60 -1.76
N THR A 121 20.80 3.34 -2.20
CA THR A 121 19.60 2.83 -2.87
C THR A 121 18.31 3.07 -2.05
N PRO A 122 18.23 2.74 -0.74
CA PRO A 122 17.06 3.08 0.08
C PRO A 122 16.71 4.58 0.08
N ILE A 123 17.71 5.46 0.03
CA ILE A 123 17.52 6.92 0.04
C ILE A 123 16.92 7.37 -1.29
N VAL A 124 17.40 6.83 -2.41
CA VAL A 124 16.88 7.11 -3.74
C VAL A 124 15.42 6.65 -3.87
N PHE A 125 15.11 5.41 -3.48
CA PHE A 125 13.72 4.90 -3.48
C PHE A 125 12.80 5.73 -2.59
N ARG A 126 13.24 6.10 -1.38
CA ARG A 126 12.48 6.96 -0.48
C ARG A 126 12.13 8.30 -1.11
N ASN A 127 12.98 8.81 -1.99
CA ASN A 127 12.83 10.12 -2.63
C ASN A 127 12.02 10.09 -3.92
N LEU A 128 11.57 8.91 -4.38
CA LEU A 128 10.57 8.81 -5.45
C LEU A 128 9.25 9.49 -5.07
N ILE A 129 8.84 9.36 -3.80
CA ILE A 129 7.72 10.14 -3.26
C ILE A 129 8.28 11.45 -2.71
N ASP A 130 8.15 12.50 -3.53
CA ASP A 130 8.63 13.84 -3.23
C ASP A 130 7.51 14.77 -2.75
N LYS A 131 7.87 16.01 -2.41
CA LYS A 131 6.91 17.02 -1.94
C LYS A 131 5.85 17.37 -2.99
N ASN A 132 6.17 17.25 -4.28
CA ASN A 132 5.24 17.54 -5.35
C ASN A 132 4.12 16.50 -5.39
N ILE A 133 4.46 15.21 -5.32
CA ILE A 133 3.46 14.13 -5.24
C ILE A 133 2.54 14.32 -4.03
N ILE A 134 3.10 14.65 -2.86
CA ILE A 134 2.30 14.88 -1.65
C ILE A 134 1.34 16.06 -1.81
N SER A 135 1.83 17.18 -2.37
CA SER A 135 1.02 18.37 -2.58
C SER A 135 -0.15 18.09 -3.52
N ILE A 136 0.10 17.35 -4.60
CA ILE A 136 -0.95 16.93 -5.55
C ILE A 136 -1.94 15.98 -4.87
N LEU A 137 -1.46 14.99 -4.12
CA LEU A 137 -2.33 14.07 -3.38
C LEU A 137 -3.23 14.82 -2.38
N TYR A 138 -2.69 15.81 -1.67
CA TYR A 138 -3.48 16.65 -0.78
C TYR A 138 -4.56 17.42 -1.55
N GLN A 139 -4.18 18.11 -2.62
CA GLN A 139 -5.11 18.90 -3.45
C GLN A 139 -6.23 18.03 -4.03
N VAL A 140 -5.89 16.87 -4.60
CA VAL A 140 -6.88 15.95 -5.18
C VAL A 140 -7.84 15.41 -4.12
N ASN A 141 -7.34 15.03 -2.93
CA ASN A 141 -8.21 14.55 -1.86
C ASN A 141 -9.14 15.65 -1.32
N ASP A 142 -8.64 16.86 -1.18
CA ASP A 142 -9.42 18.01 -0.72
C ASP A 142 -10.54 18.32 -1.72
N ILE A 143 -10.21 18.42 -3.01
CA ILE A 143 -11.18 18.61 -4.10
C ILE A 143 -12.23 17.49 -4.05
N LEU A 144 -11.83 16.22 -4.11
CA LEU A 144 -12.77 15.10 -4.11
C LEU A 144 -13.68 15.08 -2.87
N THR A 145 -13.14 15.42 -1.70
CA THR A 145 -13.91 15.47 -0.45
C THR A 145 -14.95 16.57 -0.49
N ASN A 146 -14.60 17.75 -1.01
CA ASN A 146 -15.51 18.88 -1.14
C ASN A 146 -16.59 18.57 -2.18
N GLU A 147 -16.22 18.05 -3.34
CA GLU A 147 -17.15 17.65 -4.41
C GLU A 147 -18.18 16.62 -3.91
N LEU A 148 -17.71 15.53 -3.30
CA LEU A 148 -18.61 14.50 -2.76
C LEU A 148 -19.48 15.04 -1.61
N GLY A 149 -18.96 16.01 -0.84
CA GLY A 149 -19.71 16.67 0.24
C GLY A 149 -20.85 17.54 -0.29
N GLU A 150 -20.61 18.29 -1.36
CA GLU A 150 -21.65 19.06 -2.05
C GLU A 150 -22.74 18.14 -2.61
N LEU A 151 -22.35 17.09 -3.34
CA LEU A 151 -23.28 16.08 -3.88
C LEU A 151 -24.10 15.37 -2.78
N SER A 152 -23.54 15.21 -1.57
CA SER A 152 -24.24 14.58 -0.44
C SER A 152 -25.28 15.48 0.22
N ASN A 153 -25.15 16.81 0.10
CA ASN A 153 -26.05 17.76 0.74
C ASN A 153 -27.27 18.07 -0.14
N ASP A 154 -27.12 17.98 -1.46
CA ASP A 154 -28.15 18.37 -2.41
C ASP A 154 -29.16 17.26 -2.71
N HIS A 155 -28.79 15.99 -2.49
CA HIS A 155 -29.62 14.84 -2.81
C HIS A 155 -29.48 13.74 -1.74
N ASP A 156 -30.47 12.84 -1.63
CA ASP A 156 -30.54 11.69 -0.69
C ASP A 156 -29.42 10.63 -0.94
N SER A 157 -28.37 11.04 -1.65
CA SER A 157 -27.17 10.33 -2.09
C SER A 157 -26.15 10.30 -0.95
N ASN A 158 -25.95 9.14 -0.33
CA ASN A 158 -24.98 9.02 0.77
C ASN A 158 -23.55 8.73 0.27
N PHE A 159 -22.81 9.76 -0.15
CA PHE A 159 -21.38 9.64 -0.48
C PHE A 159 -20.46 9.65 0.73
N ASN A 160 -20.99 9.81 1.95
CA ASN A 160 -20.22 9.90 3.18
C ASN A 160 -19.29 8.69 3.38
N GLY A 161 -19.72 7.51 2.95
CA GLY A 161 -18.89 6.30 2.97
C GLY A 161 -17.60 6.46 2.16
N LEU A 162 -17.69 7.02 0.95
CA LEU A 162 -16.53 7.24 0.07
C LEU A 162 -15.63 8.36 0.61
N ILE A 163 -16.22 9.44 1.13
CA ILE A 163 -15.50 10.55 1.78
C ILE A 163 -14.64 10.03 2.95
N ILE A 164 -15.24 9.22 3.84
CA ILE A 164 -14.52 8.63 4.98
C ILE A 164 -13.36 7.77 4.49
N GLN A 165 -13.55 6.97 3.44
CA GLN A 165 -12.47 6.13 2.90
C GLN A 165 -11.33 6.96 2.29
N LEU A 166 -11.63 8.04 1.57
CA LEU A 166 -10.61 8.97 1.05
C LEU A 166 -9.79 9.58 2.19
N GLN A 167 -10.45 10.07 3.23
CA GLN A 167 -9.80 10.65 4.41
C GLN A 167 -8.92 9.62 5.14
N ASN A 168 -9.42 8.39 5.33
CA ASN A 168 -8.64 7.32 5.95
C ASN A 168 -7.40 6.96 5.13
N CYS A 169 -7.54 6.86 3.81
CA CYS A 169 -6.42 6.59 2.91
C CYS A 169 -5.38 7.72 2.94
N PHE A 170 -5.83 8.98 2.93
CA PHE A 170 -4.93 10.14 2.99
C PHE A 170 -4.19 10.25 4.33
N ASN A 171 -4.90 10.06 5.45
CA ASN A 171 -4.31 10.04 6.78
C ASN A 171 -3.31 8.89 6.95
N GLY A 172 -3.67 7.68 6.49
CA GLY A 172 -2.79 6.52 6.48
C GLY A 172 -1.53 6.76 5.64
N PHE A 173 -1.68 7.33 4.45
CA PHE A 173 -0.57 7.74 3.59
C PHE A 173 0.34 8.74 4.29
N GLY A 174 -0.22 9.81 4.87
CA GLY A 174 0.54 10.85 5.56
C GLY A 174 1.34 10.30 6.74
N ASN A 175 0.74 9.42 7.54
CA ASN A 175 1.42 8.74 8.65
C ASN A 175 2.59 7.89 8.17
N LEU A 176 2.35 7.03 7.18
CA LEU A 176 3.37 6.14 6.63
C LEU A 176 4.49 6.92 5.93
N PHE A 177 4.15 7.91 5.11
CA PHE A 177 5.11 8.80 4.44
C PHE A 177 6.02 9.49 5.47
N ASN A 178 5.44 10.10 6.50
CA ASN A 178 6.20 10.80 7.54
C ASN A 178 7.13 9.84 8.28
N PHE A 179 6.67 8.61 8.56
CA PHE A 179 7.49 7.59 9.19
C PHE A 179 8.68 7.19 8.30
N VAL A 180 8.41 6.85 7.04
CA VAL A 180 9.43 6.45 6.05
C VAL A 180 10.43 7.58 5.80
N LYS A 181 9.98 8.84 5.71
CA LYS A 181 10.88 10.00 5.56
C LYS A 181 11.81 10.20 6.75
N LYS A 182 11.32 9.96 7.96
CA LYS A 182 12.09 10.11 9.20
C LYS A 182 12.98 8.91 9.50
N MET A 183 12.91 7.83 8.72
CA MET A 183 13.83 6.71 8.89
C MET A 183 15.29 7.18 8.75
N PRO A 184 16.15 6.87 9.73
CA PRO A 184 17.54 7.31 9.77
C PRO A 184 18.40 6.43 8.86
N LEU A 185 18.35 6.73 7.56
CA LEU A 185 19.05 5.95 6.52
C LEU A 185 20.51 6.38 6.31
N GLN A 186 20.88 7.59 6.73
CA GLN A 186 22.23 8.11 6.55
C GLN A 186 23.16 7.62 7.67
N ARG A 187 24.39 7.25 7.32
CA ARG A 187 25.43 6.77 8.26
C ARG A 187 25.73 7.72 9.43
N GLN A 188 25.41 9.02 9.27
CA GLN A 188 25.59 10.03 10.31
C GLN A 188 24.67 9.84 11.52
N TYR A 189 23.55 9.13 11.36
CA TYR A 189 22.67 8.78 12.47
C TYR A 189 23.17 7.51 13.15
N LYS A 190 23.68 7.61 14.38
CA LYS A 190 24.11 6.46 15.19
C LYS A 190 22.89 5.67 15.69
N VAL A 191 22.25 4.92 14.81
CA VAL A 191 21.08 4.08 15.13
C VAL A 191 21.51 2.63 15.26
N THR A 192 21.20 2.03 16.41
CA THR A 192 21.54 0.63 16.67
C THR A 192 20.77 -0.31 15.75
N SER A 193 21.30 -1.51 15.50
CA SER A 193 20.63 -2.55 14.72
C SER A 193 19.22 -2.80 15.23
N LEU A 194 19.09 -2.97 16.55
CA LEU A 194 17.81 -3.16 17.22
C LEU A 194 16.81 -2.01 16.97
N GLN A 195 17.25 -0.76 17.06
CA GLN A 195 16.38 0.39 16.79
C GLN A 195 15.87 0.39 15.35
N LEU A 196 16.74 0.06 14.39
CA LEU A 196 16.34 -0.02 12.98
C LEU A 196 15.37 -1.18 12.74
N ASP A 197 15.61 -2.34 13.35
CA ASP A 197 14.73 -3.51 13.24
C ASP A 197 13.35 -3.23 13.82
N VAL A 198 13.26 -2.47 14.91
CA VAL A 198 11.99 -1.97 15.45
C VAL A 198 11.29 -1.07 14.44
N LEU A 199 11.98 -0.11 13.82
CA LEU A 199 11.39 0.78 12.81
C LEU A 199 10.87 0.00 11.58
N ILE A 200 11.66 -0.96 11.08
CA ILE A 200 11.26 -1.84 9.98
C ILE A 200 10.02 -2.64 10.38
N THR A 201 10.00 -3.17 11.61
CA THR A 201 8.88 -3.97 12.12
C THR A 201 7.60 -3.15 12.22
N VAL A 202 7.66 -1.90 12.69
CA VAL A 202 6.51 -0.98 12.74
C VAL A 202 5.94 -0.73 11.33
N VAL A 203 6.80 -0.49 10.33
CA VAL A 203 6.30 -0.31 8.96
C VAL A 203 5.67 -1.61 8.44
N ARG A 204 6.37 -2.73 8.62
CA ARG A 204 5.98 -4.04 8.07
C ARG A 204 4.68 -4.57 8.67
N ASN A 205 4.51 -4.42 9.98
CA ASN A 205 3.45 -5.11 10.71
C ASN A 205 2.26 -4.17 11.01
N ASP A 206 2.51 -2.87 11.18
CA ASP A 206 1.47 -1.95 11.65
C ASP A 206 1.05 -0.98 10.53
N LEU A 207 1.99 -0.18 10.01
CA LEU A 207 1.63 0.94 9.14
C LEU A 207 1.23 0.50 7.72
N LEU A 208 2.09 -0.28 7.06
CA LEU A 208 1.87 -0.68 5.67
C LEU A 208 0.65 -1.61 5.51
N PRO A 209 0.44 -2.66 6.34
CA PRO A 209 -0.74 -3.51 6.21
C PRO A 209 -2.05 -2.77 6.51
N THR A 210 -2.05 -1.90 7.53
CA THR A 210 -3.23 -1.09 7.86
C THR A 210 -3.58 -0.15 6.71
N TRP A 211 -2.59 0.54 6.13
CA TRP A 211 -2.84 1.42 5.01
C TRP A 211 -3.30 0.67 3.76
N LYS A 212 -2.66 -0.47 3.44
CA LYS A 212 -3.10 -1.34 2.34
C LYS A 212 -4.57 -1.75 2.50
N THR A 213 -5.00 -2.09 3.72
CA THR A 213 -6.40 -2.43 4.00
C THR A 213 -7.33 -1.25 3.69
N GLN A 214 -6.95 -0.01 4.02
CA GLN A 214 -7.73 1.17 3.65
C GLN A 214 -7.81 1.35 2.13
N LEU A 215 -6.70 1.12 1.40
CA LEU A 215 -6.70 1.16 -0.07
C LEU A 215 -7.61 0.09 -0.67
N ASP A 216 -7.55 -1.14 -0.17
CA ASP A 216 -8.40 -2.24 -0.62
C ASP A 216 -9.89 -1.92 -0.36
N LEU A 217 -10.23 -1.31 0.78
CA LEU A 217 -11.59 -0.87 1.10
C LEU A 217 -12.07 0.29 0.22
N LEU A 218 -11.21 1.28 -0.05
CA LEU A 218 -11.50 2.36 -0.98
C LEU A 218 -11.77 1.80 -2.38
N ASN A 219 -10.90 0.92 -2.86
CA ASN A 219 -11.03 0.28 -4.16
C ASN A 219 -12.35 -0.50 -4.27
N CYS A 220 -12.65 -1.37 -3.30
CA CYS A 220 -13.90 -2.12 -3.25
C CYS A 220 -15.14 -1.20 -3.27
N LYS A 221 -15.14 -0.13 -2.45
CA LYS A 221 -16.26 0.82 -2.39
C LYS A 221 -16.43 1.55 -3.72
N LEU A 222 -15.33 2.03 -4.29
CA LEU A 222 -15.32 2.78 -5.53
C LEU A 222 -15.83 1.97 -6.72
N PHE A 223 -15.40 0.71 -6.84
CA PHE A 223 -15.86 -0.14 -7.93
C PHE A 223 -17.32 -0.60 -7.76
N ASP A 224 -17.80 -0.79 -6.52
CA ASP A 224 -19.24 -0.99 -6.26
C ASP A 224 -20.04 0.25 -6.70
N ASP A 225 -19.57 1.46 -6.37
CA ASP A 225 -20.21 2.72 -6.76
C ASP A 225 -20.21 2.95 -8.28
N LEU A 226 -19.08 2.68 -8.95
CA LEU A 226 -18.94 2.77 -10.40
C LEU A 226 -19.89 1.80 -11.12
N SER A 227 -20.02 0.57 -10.64
CA SER A 227 -20.91 -0.44 -11.23
C SER A 227 -22.41 -0.13 -11.07
N ARG A 228 -22.75 0.76 -10.13
CA ARG A 228 -24.13 1.20 -9.86
C ARG A 228 -24.49 2.51 -10.54
N ASN A 229 -23.49 3.30 -10.95
CA ASN A 229 -23.67 4.57 -11.63
C ASN A 229 -24.22 4.35 -13.06
N GLN A 230 -25.45 4.77 -13.31
CA GLN A 230 -26.13 4.51 -14.59
C GLN A 230 -25.42 5.17 -15.78
N ASN A 231 -24.81 6.34 -15.61
CA ASN A 231 -24.08 7.00 -16.69
C ASN A 231 -22.82 6.24 -17.08
N VAL A 232 -22.03 5.83 -16.09
CA VAL A 232 -20.81 5.05 -16.34
C VAL A 232 -21.16 3.71 -17.00
N VAL A 233 -22.21 3.03 -16.51
CA VAL A 233 -22.70 1.78 -17.09
C VAL A 233 -23.24 1.99 -18.51
N SER A 234 -23.95 3.09 -18.77
CA SER A 234 -24.45 3.41 -20.11
C SER A 234 -23.31 3.64 -21.09
N ARG A 235 -22.27 4.40 -20.71
CA ARG A 235 -21.05 4.58 -21.52
C ARG A 235 -20.35 3.25 -21.83
N TYR A 236 -20.20 2.38 -20.83
CA TYR A 236 -19.67 1.03 -21.06
C TYR A 236 -20.48 0.25 -22.09
N ARG A 237 -21.81 0.27 -21.98
CA ARG A 237 -22.71 -0.44 -22.88
C ARG A 237 -22.65 0.09 -24.31
N GLU A 238 -22.60 1.42 -24.46
CA GLU A 238 -22.41 2.08 -25.75
C GLU A 238 -21.07 1.69 -26.40
N ALA A 239 -19.98 1.68 -25.62
CA ALA A 239 -18.65 1.36 -26.12
C ALA A 239 -18.47 -0.12 -26.50
N THR A 240 -19.13 -1.03 -25.76
CA THR A 240 -18.91 -2.48 -25.89
C THR A 240 -20.04 -3.23 -26.60
N ASN A 241 -21.15 -2.55 -26.94
CA ASN A 241 -22.40 -3.14 -27.41
C ASN A 241 -23.02 -4.17 -26.43
N ASP A 242 -22.67 -4.11 -25.15
CA ASP A 242 -23.30 -4.89 -24.09
C ASP A 242 -24.70 -4.31 -23.79
N ARG A 243 -25.74 -5.15 -23.78
CA ARG A 243 -27.13 -4.68 -23.63
C ARG A 243 -27.75 -5.01 -22.28
N ASP A 244 -27.42 -6.16 -21.72
CA ASP A 244 -28.20 -6.76 -20.62
C ASP A 244 -27.36 -7.34 -19.50
N SER A 245 -26.02 -7.32 -19.58
CA SER A 245 -25.18 -7.91 -18.54
C SER A 245 -25.28 -7.11 -17.23
N ASP A 246 -25.42 -7.82 -16.11
CA ASP A 246 -25.23 -7.22 -14.79
C ASP A 246 -23.74 -7.04 -14.54
N VAL A 247 -23.30 -5.79 -14.53
CA VAL A 247 -21.88 -5.42 -14.36
C VAL A 247 -21.47 -5.31 -12.90
N LYS A 248 -22.30 -5.72 -11.94
CA LYS A 248 -21.99 -5.64 -10.50
C LYS A 248 -21.20 -6.84 -9.97
N GLU A 249 -21.24 -7.98 -10.66
CA GLU A 249 -20.54 -9.18 -10.23
C GLU A 249 -20.13 -10.11 -11.40
N GLY A 250 -19.32 -11.13 -11.08
CA GLY A 250 -18.94 -12.18 -12.02
C GLY A 250 -18.07 -11.73 -13.19
N GLU A 251 -18.18 -12.44 -14.31
CA GLU A 251 -17.37 -12.19 -15.52
C GLU A 251 -17.67 -10.82 -16.15
N SER A 252 -18.92 -10.38 -16.07
CA SER A 252 -19.37 -9.08 -16.57
C SER A 252 -18.74 -7.92 -15.81
N PHE A 253 -18.62 -8.02 -14.48
CA PHE A 253 -17.85 -7.05 -13.69
C PHE A 253 -16.38 -7.02 -14.10
N VAL A 254 -15.74 -8.18 -14.36
CA VAL A 254 -14.35 -8.21 -14.84
C VAL A 254 -14.19 -7.49 -16.18
N LYS A 255 -15.11 -7.69 -17.12
CA LYS A 255 -15.14 -6.98 -18.42
C LYS A 255 -15.31 -5.48 -18.22
N PHE A 256 -16.24 -5.08 -17.36
CA PHE A 256 -16.47 -3.68 -17.00
C PHE A 256 -15.22 -3.03 -16.39
N VAL A 257 -14.54 -3.69 -15.44
CA VAL A 257 -13.30 -3.19 -14.83
C VAL A 257 -12.17 -3.09 -15.85
N ASN A 258 -12.06 -4.02 -16.80
CA ASN A 258 -11.04 -3.95 -17.85
C ASN A 258 -11.32 -2.79 -18.82
N TRP A 259 -12.59 -2.59 -19.20
CA TRP A 259 -12.97 -1.41 -19.96
C TRP A 259 -12.67 -0.12 -19.21
N LEU A 260 -12.98 -0.03 -17.90
CA LEU A 260 -12.65 1.15 -17.09
C LEU A 260 -11.15 1.44 -17.10
N LYS A 261 -10.29 0.41 -17.02
CA LYS A 261 -8.83 0.61 -17.12
C LYS A 261 -8.44 1.21 -18.46
N GLU A 262 -9.01 0.71 -19.55
CA GLU A 262 -8.74 1.20 -20.90
C GLU A 262 -9.28 2.62 -21.11
N GLU A 263 -10.53 2.89 -20.74
CA GLU A 263 -11.18 4.19 -20.86
C GLU A 263 -10.49 5.28 -20.02
N ILE A 264 -10.09 4.95 -18.79
CA ILE A 264 -9.63 5.94 -17.82
C ILE A 264 -8.13 6.17 -17.91
N ILE A 265 -7.37 5.10 -18.16
CA ILE A 265 -5.90 5.07 -18.11
C ILE A 265 -5.27 4.78 -19.48
N GLY A 266 -5.97 4.08 -20.38
CA GLY A 266 -5.41 3.48 -21.60
C GLY A 266 -4.64 4.46 -22.50
N ASP A 267 -5.11 5.69 -22.66
CA ASP A 267 -4.45 6.71 -23.48
C ASP A 267 -3.06 7.13 -22.94
N HIS A 268 -2.75 6.82 -21.68
CA HIS A 268 -1.51 7.22 -21.01
C HIS A 268 -0.52 6.06 -20.85
N LEU A 269 -0.92 4.84 -21.26
CA LEU A 269 -0.09 3.64 -21.24
C LEU A 269 0.50 3.29 -22.62
N LEU A 270 0.25 4.13 -23.63
CA LEU A 270 0.80 4.02 -24.99
C LEU A 270 2.09 4.84 -25.16
#